data_AF-A0A7J7DFJ7-F1
#
_entry.id   AF-A0A7J7DFJ7-F1
#
_cell.length_a   1.000
_cell.length_b   1.000
_cell.length_c   1.000
_cell.angle_alpha   90.00
_cell.angle_beta   90.00
_cell.angle_gamma   90.00
#
_symmetry.space_group_name_H-M   'P 1'
#
loop_
_entity.id
_entity.type
_entity.pdbx_description
1 polymer ?
#
loop_
_entity_poly.entity_id
_entity_poly.type
_entity_poly.pdbx_seq_one_letter_code
_entity_poly.pdbx_strand_id
1 'polypeptide(L)' 'MAKKQGNGTKKLLERAAEEFGFSNHGRIVLPCDEAAFYIMVSDIAENEGA' A
#
# COMPACT_ATOMS: atom_id res chain seq x y z
N MET A 1 17.19 13.49 -20.41
CA MET A 1 17.60 12.54 -19.34
C MET A 1 16.46 12.43 -18.33
N ALA A 2 15.50 11.52 -18.55
CA ALA A 2 14.34 11.35 -17.67
C ALA A 2 14.72 10.46 -16.47
N LYS A 3 14.81 11.03 -15.27
CA LYS A 3 14.89 10.25 -14.03
C LYS A 3 13.46 9.95 -13.54
N LYS A 4 12.85 8.88 -14.05
CA LYS A 4 11.68 8.29 -13.38
C LYS A 4 12.21 7.40 -12.27
N GLN A 5 12.54 7.99 -11.13
CA GLN A 5 12.99 7.26 -9.95
C GLN A 5 11.76 6.61 -9.31
N GLY A 6 11.45 5.38 -9.72
CA GLY A 6 10.43 4.55 -9.06
C GLY A 6 10.92 4.16 -7.66
N ASN A 7 10.74 5.04 -6.67
CA ASN A 7 11.01 4.74 -5.25
C ASN A 7 10.17 5.58 -4.26
N GLY A 8 9.17 6.34 -4.74
CA GLY A 8 8.40 7.26 -3.91
C GLY A 8 7.65 6.56 -2.77
N THR A 9 7.07 5.39 -3.05
CA THR A 9 6.28 4.62 -2.07
C THR A 9 7.15 4.16 -0.90
N LYS A 10 8.31 3.55 -1.16
CA LYS A 10 9.22 3.06 -0.13
C LYS A 10 9.69 4.18 0.82
N LYS A 11 10.09 5.33 0.27
CA LYS A 11 10.60 6.45 1.07
C LYS A 11 9.51 7.13 1.90
N LEU A 12 8.28 7.16 1.40
CA LEU A 12 7.12 7.67 2.15
C LEU A 12 6.75 6.73 3.30
N LEU A 13 6.82 5.41 3.08
CA LEU A 13 6.56 4.42 4.12
C LEU A 13 7.62 4.44 5.23
N GLU A 14 8.91 4.59 4.87
CA GLU A 14 10.00 4.75 5.84
C GLU A 14 9.77 5.96 6.75
N ARG A 15 9.42 7.12 6.16
CA ARG A 15 9.11 8.34 6.93
C ARG A 15 7.88 8.16 7.82
N ALA A 16 6.81 7.54 7.32
CA ALA A 16 5.63 7.29 8.13
C ALA A 16 5.93 6.37 9.32
N ALA A 17 6.81 5.38 9.15
CA ALA A 17 7.25 4.52 10.24
C ALA A 17 8.08 5.28 11.28
N GLU A 18 8.98 6.18 10.86
CA GLU A 18 9.78 7.05 11.75
C GLU A 18 8.92 8.07 12.52
N GLU A 19 7.92 8.66 11.85
CA GLU A 19 7.15 9.80 12.38
C GLU A 19 5.95 9.36 13.23
N PHE A 20 5.31 8.23 12.88
CA PHE A 20 4.13 7.69 13.57
C PHE A 20 4.41 6.41 14.35
N GLY A 21 5.65 5.90 14.33
CA GLY A 21 6.04 4.69 15.07
C GLY A 21 5.37 3.42 14.53
N PHE A 22 5.10 3.35 13.22
CA PHE A 22 4.39 2.23 12.60
C PHE A 22 5.31 1.02 12.40
N SER A 23 5.81 0.45 13.50
CA SER A 23 6.48 -0.86 13.55
C SER A 23 5.46 -1.99 13.82
N ASN A 24 4.26 -1.87 13.25
CA ASN A 24 3.23 -2.87 13.45
C ASN A 24 3.55 -4.11 12.60
N HIS A 25 4.23 -5.07 13.21
CA HIS A 25 4.46 -6.41 12.67
C HIS A 25 3.24 -7.33 12.83
N GLY A 26 2.18 -6.86 13.49
CA GLY A 26 0.92 -7.57 13.62
C GLY A 26 0.04 -7.42 12.38
N ARG A 27 -0.93 -8.33 12.22
CA ARG A 27 -1.96 -8.17 11.18
C ARG A 27 -2.77 -6.91 11.47
N ILE A 28 -2.91 -6.06 10.46
CA ILE A 28 -3.87 -4.96 10.50
C ILE A 28 -5.24 -5.57 10.21
N VAL A 29 -6.12 -5.54 11.21
CA VAL A 29 -7.53 -5.89 11.02
C VAL A 29 -8.24 -4.61 10.61
N LEU A 30 -8.57 -4.51 9.33
CA LEU A 30 -9.39 -3.41 8.84
C LEU A 30 -10.86 -3.77 9.08
N PRO A 31 -11.66 -2.92 9.77
CA PRO A 31 -13.10 -3.08 9.77
C PRO A 31 -13.60 -2.81 8.36
N CYS A 32 -13.83 -3.87 7.61
CA CYS A 32 -14.23 -3.80 6.21
C CYS A 32 -15.21 -4.93 5.90
N ASP A 33 -16.11 -4.67 4.96
CA ASP A 33 -16.94 -5.70 4.37
C ASP A 33 -16.08 -6.58 3.45
N GLU A 34 -16.08 -7.88 3.70
CA GLU A 34 -15.21 -8.83 3.01
C GLU A 34 -15.47 -8.84 1.50
N ALA A 35 -16.73 -8.78 1.08
CA ALA A 35 -17.09 -8.79 -0.34
C ALA A 35 -16.59 -7.52 -1.05
N ALA A 36 -16.78 -6.36 -0.44
CA ALA A 36 -16.25 -5.10 -0.95
C ALA A 36 -14.72 -5.12 -1.07
N PHE A 37 -14.03 -5.69 -0.07
CA PHE A 37 -12.57 -5.84 -0.12
C PHE A 37 -12.11 -6.72 -1.28
N TYR A 38 -12.76 -7.88 -1.49
CA TYR A 38 -12.42 -8.77 -2.60
C TYR A 38 -12.61 -8.12 -3.98
N ILE A 39 -13.70 -7.36 -4.16
CA ILE A 39 -13.95 -6.64 -5.42
C ILE A 39 -12.83 -5.63 -5.66
N MET A 40 -12.55 -4.77 -4.67
CA MET A 40 -11.50 -3.75 -4.81
C MET A 40 -10.11 -4.35 -5.07
N VAL A 41 -9.76 -5.44 -4.37
CA VAL A 41 -8.44 -6.08 -4.58
C VAL A 41 -8.35 -6.73 -5.95
N SER A 42 -9.44 -7.31 -6.46
CA SER A 42 -9.48 -7.88 -7.81
C SER A 42 -9.31 -6.80 -8.86
N ASP A 43 -10.02 -5.67 -8.72
CA ASP A 43 -9.91 -4.52 -9.62
C ASP A 43 -8.48 -3.95 -9.67
N ILE A 44 -7.81 -3.87 -8.51
CA ILE A 44 -6.42 -3.41 -8.42
C ILE A 44 -5.47 -4.44 -9.08
N ALA A 45 -5.68 -5.73 -8.85
CA ALA A 45 -4.83 -6.79 -9.41
C ALA A 45 -4.91 -6.87 -10.94
N GLU A 46 -6.08 -6.58 -11.52
CA GLU A 46 -6.27 -6.54 -12.97
C GLU A 46 -5.73 -5.25 -13.62
N ASN A 47 -5.48 -4.21 -12.82
CA ASN A 47 -4.93 -2.93 -13.28
C ASN A 47 -3.39 -2.82 -13.16
N GLU A 48 -2.71 -3.81 -12.58
CA GLU A 48 -1.22 -3.90 -12.52
C GLU A 48 -0.61 -4.46 -13.84
N GLY A 49 -1.36 -4.37 -14.94
CA GLY A 49 -1.00 -4.87 -16.28
C GLY A 49 -1.13 -3.84 -17.42
N ALA A 50 -1.15 -2.54 -17.13
CA ALA A 50 -1.17 -1.46 -18.13
C ALA A 50 -0.04 -0.43 -17.94
#